data_AF-A0A6A4N532-F1
#
_entry.id   AF-A0A6A4N532-F1
#
_cell.length_a   1.000
_cell.length_b   1.000
_cell.length_c   1.000
_cell.angle_alpha   90.00
_cell.angle_beta   90.00
_cell.angle_gamma   90.00
#
_symmetry.space_group_name_H-M   'P 1'
#
loop_
_entity.id
_entity.type
_entity.pdbx_description
1 polymer ?
#
loop_
_entity_poly.entity_id
_entity_poly.type
_entity_poly.pdbx_seq_one_letter_code
_entity_poly.pdbx_strand_id
1 'polypeptide(L)'
;MRGTLCYVAPEYGGCGFLMEKADIYSFGVLILVIVSGRRPLHVLASPMKLEKANLISWSRHLAHVGNILELVDERLKYDYNKEQASMCINLALTCLQKSQN
;
A
#
# COMPACT_ATOMS: atom_id res chain seq x y z
N MET A 1 1.09 22.00 4.09
CA MET A 1 0.66 20.75 3.42
C MET A 1 -0.81 20.50 3.74
N ARG A 2 -1.62 20.17 2.74
CA ARG A 2 -2.96 19.59 2.93
C ARG A 2 -2.93 18.19 2.34
N GLY A 3 -3.31 17.20 3.13
CA GLY A 3 -3.29 15.79 2.72
C GLY A 3 -3.44 14.88 3.94
N THR A 4 -3.96 13.67 3.72
CA THR A 4 -4.11 12.68 4.78
C THR A 4 -2.82 11.91 4.96
N LEU A 5 -2.32 11.83 6.20
CA LEU A 5 -1.13 11.07 6.54
C LEU A 5 -1.18 9.66 5.93
N CYS A 6 -0.06 9.20 5.35
CA CYS A 6 0.12 7.93 4.62
C CYS A 6 -0.50 7.82 3.22
N TYR A 7 -1.31 8.80 2.78
CA TYR A 7 -1.75 8.89 1.37
C TYR A 7 -0.94 9.90 0.56
N VAL A 8 -0.24 10.82 1.22
CA VAL A 8 0.60 11.83 0.56
C VAL A 8 1.87 11.18 0.02
N ALA A 9 2.11 11.32 -1.28
CA ALA A 9 3.33 10.85 -1.94
C ALA A 9 4.58 11.54 -1.38
N PRO A 10 5.70 10.82 -1.18
CA PRO A 10 6.91 11.37 -0.57
C PRO A 10 7.54 12.51 -1.39
N GLU A 11 7.28 12.57 -2.69
CA GLU A 11 7.76 13.60 -3.63
C GLU A 11 6.92 14.90 -3.64
N TYR A 12 5.76 14.91 -2.97
CA TYR A 12 4.82 16.05 -2.95
C TYR A 12 5.36 17.31 -2.25
N GLY A 13 6.62 17.29 -1.79
CA GLY A 13 7.29 18.44 -1.16
C GLY A 13 7.93 19.44 -2.13
N GLY A 14 8.03 19.16 -3.44
CA GLY A 14 8.99 19.86 -4.30
C GLY A 14 8.46 20.71 -5.47
N CYS A 15 7.33 20.39 -6.10
CA CYS A 15 6.94 21.10 -7.33
C CYS A 15 5.43 20.96 -7.61
N GLY A 16 4.74 22.08 -7.81
CA GLY A 16 3.29 22.13 -8.06
C GLY A 16 2.80 21.45 -9.35
N PHE A 17 3.71 20.87 -10.15
CA PHE A 17 3.41 20.17 -11.40
C PHE A 17 3.22 18.64 -11.26
N LEU A 18 3.39 18.06 -10.07
CA LEU A 18 3.37 16.59 -9.88
C LEU A 18 2.08 16.06 -9.21
N MET A 19 0.92 16.72 -9.38
CA MET A 19 -0.34 16.23 -8.80
C MET A 19 -0.75 14.86 -9.31
N GLU A 20 -0.59 14.56 -10.61
CA GLU A 20 -0.99 13.27 -11.18
C GLU A 20 -0.24 12.10 -10.54
N LYS A 21 1.07 12.22 -10.33
CA LYS A 21 1.87 11.18 -9.66
C LYS A 21 1.47 11.01 -8.19
N ALA A 22 1.12 12.11 -7.51
CA ALA A 22 0.62 12.05 -6.15
C ALA A 22 -0.75 11.37 -6.05
N ASP A 23 -1.63 11.58 -7.03
CA ASP A 23 -2.93 10.88 -7.12
C ASP A 23 -2.75 9.39 -7.42
N ILE A 24 -1.84 9.03 -8.34
CA ILE A 24 -1.47 7.63 -8.62
C ILE A 24 -0.94 6.94 -7.36
N TYR A 25 -0.06 7.61 -6.61
CA TYR A 25 0.44 7.08 -5.34
C TYR A 25 -0.70 6.86 -4.34
N SER A 26 -1.57 7.85 -4.17
CA SER A 26 -2.72 7.79 -3.27
C SER A 26 -3.67 6.63 -3.65
N PHE A 27 -3.87 6.42 -4.95
CA PHE A 27 -4.65 5.30 -5.48
C PHE A 27 -4.00 3.94 -5.16
N GLY A 28 -2.68 3.82 -5.26
CA GLY A 28 -1.95 2.62 -4.84
C GLY A 28 -2.16 2.30 -3.36
N VAL A 29 -2.10 3.31 -2.48
CA VAL A 29 -2.40 3.13 -1.05
C VAL A 29 -3.85 2.69 -0.85
N LEU A 30 -4.81 3.29 -1.58
CA LEU A 30 -6.22 2.93 -1.49
C LEU A 30 -6.46 1.46 -1.87
N ILE A 31 -5.85 0.96 -2.94
CA ILE A 31 -5.97 -0.45 -3.33
C ILE A 31 -5.47 -1.37 -2.21
N LEU A 32 -4.31 -1.06 -1.60
CA LEU A 32 -3.80 -1.86 -0.48
C LEU A 32 -4.78 -1.88 0.70
N VAL A 33 -5.41 -0.74 1.02
CA VAL A 33 -6.42 -0.65 2.09
C VAL A 33 -7.63 -1.52 1.78
N ILE A 34 -8.12 -1.50 0.54
CA ILE A 34 -9.27 -2.30 0.11
C ILE A 34 -8.95 -3.79 0.19
N VAL A 35 -7.83 -4.22 -0.40
CA VAL A 35 -7.45 -5.64 -0.48
C VAL A 35 -7.16 -6.22 0.91
N SER A 36 -6.54 -5.43 1.80
CA SER A 36 -6.14 -5.90 3.13
C SER A 36 -7.20 -5.71 4.21
N GLY A 37 -8.18 -4.83 3.99
CA GLY A 37 -9.13 -4.40 5.02
C GLY A 37 -8.47 -3.66 6.20
N ARG A 38 -7.22 -3.19 6.05
CA ARG A 38 -6.43 -2.53 7.10
C ARG A 38 -6.26 -1.05 6.84
N ARG A 39 -6.01 -0.28 7.90
CA ARG A 39 -5.59 1.12 7.79
C ARG A 39 -4.15 1.19 7.26
N PRO A 40 -3.77 2.23 6.49
CA PRO A 40 -2.41 2.36 5.94
C PRO A 40 -1.31 2.37 7.02
N LEU A 41 -1.64 2.92 8.19
CA LEU A 41 -0.80 2.90 9.38
C LEU A 41 -1.61 2.39 10.56
N HIS A 42 -1.14 1.31 11.16
CA HIS A 42 -1.69 0.73 12.37
C HIS A 42 -0.68 0.91 13.50
N VAL A 43 -0.84 1.97 14.28
CA VAL A 43 0.01 2.20 15.47
C VAL A 43 -0.47 1.26 16.57
N LEU A 44 0.26 0.17 16.79
CA LEU A 44 0.00 -0.79 17.85
C LEU A 44 0.99 -0.58 18.99
N ALA A 45 0.55 -0.84 20.23
CA ALA A 45 1.37 -0.67 21.43
C ALA A 45 2.50 -1.72 21.60
N SER A 46 2.65 -2.67 20.66
CA SER A 46 3.60 -3.79 20.78
C SER A 46 4.62 -3.80 19.63
N PRO A 47 5.93 -3.89 19.92
CA PRO A 47 7.01 -3.82 18.93
C PRO A 47 7.01 -4.98 17.92
N MET A 48 6.48 -6.15 18.29
CA MET A 48 6.45 -7.34 17.42
C MET A 48 5.47 -7.20 16.24
N LYS A 49 4.53 -6.25 16.29
CA LYS A 49 3.58 -5.95 15.20
C LYS A 49 4.03 -4.75 14.35
N LEU A 50 5.19 -4.16 14.63
CA LEU A 50 5.64 -2.92 13.99
C LEU A 50 5.98 -3.13 12.50
N GLU A 51 6.49 -4.30 12.11
CA GLU A 51 6.77 -4.62 10.71
C GLU A 51 5.53 -4.59 9.82
N LYS A 52 4.35 -4.94 10.40
CA LYS A 52 3.05 -4.89 9.73
C LYS A 52 2.31 -3.56 9.96
N ALA A 53 2.88 -2.64 10.73
CA ALA A 53 2.22 -1.39 11.11
C ALA A 53 2.08 -0.44 9.91
N ASN A 54 3.09 -0.36 9.05
CA ASN A 54 3.02 0.40 7.81
C ASN A 54 2.70 -0.53 6.64
N LEU A 55 1.49 -0.40 6.09
CA LEU A 55 0.97 -1.27 5.04
C LEU A 55 1.82 -1.22 3.76
N ILE A 56 2.44 -0.08 3.46
CA ILE A 56 3.31 0.11 2.29
C ILE A 56 4.64 -0.62 2.48
N SER A 57 5.23 -0.53 3.67
CA SER A 57 6.46 -1.25 3.99
C SER A 57 6.22 -2.76 3.97
N TRP A 58 5.13 -3.20 4.59
CA TRP A 58 4.77 -4.60 4.66
C TRP A 58 4.45 -5.19 3.28
N SER A 59 3.74 -4.45 2.41
CA SER A 59 3.44 -4.94 1.06
C SER A 59 4.70 -5.14 0.21
N ARG A 60 5.68 -4.23 0.31
CA ARG A 60 6.98 -4.40 -0.35
C ARG A 60 7.77 -5.59 0.18
N HIS A 61 7.75 -5.81 1.49
CA HIS A 61 8.41 -6.97 2.09
C HIS A 61 7.80 -8.27 1.56
N LEU A 62 6.46 -8.37 1.56
CA LEU A 62 5.75 -9.54 1.05
C LEU A 62 6.00 -9.78 -0.44
N ALA A 63 6.09 -8.71 -1.23
CA ALA A 63 6.48 -8.80 -2.64
C ALA A 63 7.90 -9.34 -2.80
N HIS A 64 8.84 -8.90 -1.97
CA HIS A 64 10.23 -9.35 -2.01
C HIS A 64 10.37 -10.84 -1.66
N VAL A 65 9.64 -11.33 -0.67
CA VAL A 65 9.68 -12.76 -0.27
C VAL A 65 8.75 -13.66 -1.10
N GLY A 66 7.99 -13.09 -2.05
CA GLY A 66 7.10 -13.83 -2.94
C GLY A 66 5.77 -14.27 -2.32
N ASN A 67 5.34 -13.67 -1.21
CA ASN A 67 4.11 -14.04 -0.49
C ASN A 67 3.06 -12.92 -0.44
N ILE A 68 2.78 -12.26 -1.58
CA ILE A 68 1.88 -11.10 -1.62
C ILE A 68 0.44 -11.40 -1.18
N LEU A 69 -0.03 -12.64 -1.31
CA LEU A 69 -1.40 -13.00 -0.92
C LEU A 69 -1.63 -12.94 0.60
N GLU A 70 -0.57 -12.87 1.41
CA GLU A 70 -0.68 -12.60 2.85
C GLU A 70 -1.25 -11.19 3.16
N LEU A 71 -1.25 -10.28 2.17
CA LEU A 71 -1.92 -8.98 2.30
C LEU A 71 -3.43 -9.08 2.34
N VAL A 72 -4.03 -10.12 1.74
CA VAL A 72 -5.48 -10.20 1.57
C VAL A 72 -6.15 -10.31 2.93
N ASP A 73 -7.26 -9.59 3.08
CA ASP A 73 -8.05 -9.58 4.31
C ASP A 73 -8.38 -11.01 4.78
N GLU A 74 -7.85 -11.37 5.95
CA GLU A 74 -8.03 -12.69 6.57
C GLU A 74 -9.51 -13.06 6.80
N ARG A 75 -10.40 -12.06 6.86
CA ARG A 75 -11.85 -12.25 7.00
C ARG A 75 -12.47 -12.89 5.76
N LEU A 76 -11.86 -12.72 4.58
CA LEU A 76 -12.28 -13.35 3.32
C LEU A 76 -11.90 -14.84 3.28
N LYS A 77 -10.94 -15.29 4.09
CA LYS A 77 -10.43 -16.67 4.15
C LYS A 77 -9.95 -17.17 2.78
N TYR A 78 -10.81 -17.87 2.03
CA TYR A 78 -10.54 -18.39 0.69
C TYR A 78 -11.63 -17.98 -0.32
N ASP A 79 -12.55 -17.11 0.09
CA ASP A 79 -13.68 -16.63 -0.72
C ASP A 79 -13.30 -15.37 -1.52
N TYR A 80 -12.27 -15.51 -2.35
CA TYR A 80 -11.83 -14.47 -3.28
C TYR A 80 -11.04 -15.09 -4.44
N ASN A 81 -11.01 -14.38 -5.57
CA ASN A 81 -10.20 -14.80 -6.71
C ASN A 81 -8.73 -14.41 -6.47
N LYS A 82 -7.85 -15.41 -6.37
CA LYS A 82 -6.43 -15.20 -6.03
C LYS A 82 -5.67 -14.47 -7.13
N GLU A 83 -6.02 -14.74 -8.39
CA GLU A 83 -5.38 -14.12 -9.56
C GLU A 83 -5.70 -12.63 -9.62
N GLN A 84 -6.97 -12.27 -9.42
CA GLN A 84 -7.42 -10.87 -9.34
C GLN A 84 -6.81 -10.15 -8.15
N ALA A 85 -6.78 -10.78 -6.97
CA ALA A 85 -6.15 -10.19 -5.79
C ALA A 85 -4.65 -9.92 -6.02
N SER A 86 -3.94 -10.90 -6.59
CA SER A 86 -2.53 -10.76 -6.98
C SER A 86 -2.34 -9.61 -7.97
N MET A 87 -3.20 -9.51 -8.99
CA MET A 87 -3.16 -8.42 -9.97
C MET A 87 -3.35 -7.05 -9.32
N CYS A 88 -4.35 -6.90 -8.43
CA CYS A 88 -4.59 -5.66 -7.70
C CYS A 88 -3.39 -5.27 -6.82
N ILE A 89 -2.78 -6.22 -6.11
CA ILE A 89 -1.62 -5.95 -5.26
C ILE A 89 -0.42 -5.52 -6.11
N ASN A 90 -0.15 -6.20 -7.22
CA ASN A 90 0.95 -5.82 -8.12
C ASN A 90 0.73 -4.43 -8.72
N LEU A 91 -0.49 -4.11 -9.16
CA LEU A 91 -0.86 -2.77 -9.62
C LEU A 91 -0.57 -1.72 -8.53
N ALA A 92 -1.02 -1.99 -7.30
CA ALA A 92 -0.78 -1.09 -6.17
C ALA A 92 0.72 -0.89 -5.92
N LEU A 93 1.53 -1.95 -5.97
CA LEU A 93 2.98 -1.87 -5.82
C LEU A 93 3.63 -1.03 -6.92
N THR A 94 3.17 -1.14 -8.17
CA THR A 94 3.61 -0.29 -9.30
C THR A 94 3.26 1.17 -9.07
N CYS A 95 2.03 1.48 -8.62
CA CYS A 95 1.62 2.84 -8.28
C CYS A 95 2.50 3.48 -7.18
N LEU A 96 3.04 2.66 -6.27
CA LEU A 96 3.87 3.10 -5.15
C LEU A 96 5.36 3.18 -5.51
N GLN A 97 5.79 2.76 -6.69
CA GLN A 97 7.18 2.92 -7.11
C GLN A 97 7.54 4.40 -7.19
N LYS A 98 8.71 4.78 -6.66
CA LYS A 98 9.22 6.14 -6.86
C LYS A 98 9.45 6.32 -8.36
N SER A 99 8.88 7.36 -8.94
CA SER A 99 9.19 7.74 -10.32
C SER A 99 10.68 8.07 -10.38
N GLN A 100 11.47 7.22 -11.02
CA GLN A 100 12.81 7.59 -11.49
C GLN A 100 12.56 8.46 -12.72
N ASN A 101 12.98 9.72 -12.67
CA ASN A 101 13.22 10.48 -13.91
C ASN A 101 14.59 10.08 -14.44
#